data_AF-A0A820QIJ0-F1
#
_entry.id   AF-A0A820QIJ0-F1
#
_cell.length_a   1.000
_cell.length_b   1.000
_cell.length_c   1.000
_cell.angle_alpha   90.00
_cell.angle_beta   90.00
_cell.angle_gamma   90.00
#
_symmetry.space_group_name_H-M   'P 1'
#
loop_
_entity.id
_entity.type
_entity.pdbx_description
1 polymer ?
#
loop_
_entity_poly.entity_id
_entity_poly.type
_entity_poly.pdbx_seq_one_letter_code
_entity_poly.pdbx_strand_id
1 'polypeptide(L)'
;KKYGEALKKCHEIDRHFQEFIEDQFDFHSYCLRKMVLCAYVEMLNLEDHMKGHRFFRQAAQVAVEIYIRLYDHPLSDQDNDKDDNL
;
A
#
# COMPACT_ATOMS: atom_id res chain seq x y z
N LYS A 1 -12.45 18.51 5.01
CA LYS A 1 -12.86 17.07 5.10
C LYS A 1 -11.57 16.34 4.80
N LYS A 2 -10.95 15.66 5.77
CA LYS A 2 -9.53 15.26 5.70
C LYS A 2 -9.25 14.10 4.72
N TYR A 3 -9.62 14.26 3.45
CA TYR A 3 -9.40 13.27 2.39
C TYR A 3 -7.92 13.12 2.05
N GLY A 4 -7.15 14.21 2.11
CA GLY A 4 -5.70 14.19 1.91
C GLY A 4 -4.98 13.34 2.97
N GLU A 5 -5.32 13.53 4.25
CA GLU A 5 -4.74 12.73 5.34
C GLU A 5 -5.13 11.25 5.23
N ALA A 6 -6.38 10.96 4.87
CA ALA A 6 -6.86 9.60 4.66
C ALA A 6 -6.13 8.91 3.49
N LEU A 7 -5.95 9.59 2.36
CA LEU A 7 -5.19 9.07 1.22
C LEU A 7 -3.72 8.86 1.56
N LYS A 8 -3.11 9.78 2.31
CA LYS A 8 -1.73 9.63 2.79
C LYS A 8 -1.57 8.33 3.59
N LYS A 9 -2.48 8.04 4.53
CA LYS A 9 -2.46 6.78 5.29
C LYS A 9 -2.69 5.55 4.40
N CYS A 10 -3.54 5.65 3.39
CA CYS A 10 -3.72 4.55 2.42
C CYS A 10 -2.43 4.25 1.65
N HIS A 11 -1.71 5.29 1.22
CA HIS A 11 -0.42 5.13 0.55
C HIS A 11 0.70 4.64 1.48
N GLU A 12 0.69 5.02 2.75
CA GLU A 12 1.62 4.46 3.74
C GLU A 12 1.42 2.95 3.89
N ILE A 13 0.16 2.47 3.88
CA ILE A 13 -0.14 1.03 3.86
C ILE A 13 0.38 0.41 2.57
N ASP A 14 0.06 0.96 1.39
CA ASP A 14 0.54 0.42 0.11
C ASP A 14 2.07 0.33 0.05
N ARG A 15 2.79 1.37 0.52
CA ARG A 15 4.25 1.37 0.60
C ARG A 15 4.77 0.22 1.47
N HIS A 16 4.16 -0.02 2.62
CA HIS A 16 4.57 -1.15 3.46
C HIS A 16 4.40 -2.50 2.75
N PHE A 17 3.36 -2.66 1.92
CA PHE A 17 3.19 -3.85 1.10
C PHE A 17 4.20 -3.94 -0.05
N GLN A 18 4.64 -2.81 -0.62
CA GLN A 18 5.71 -2.78 -1.63
C GLN A 18 7.07 -3.19 -1.05
N GLU A 19 7.38 -2.79 0.18
CA GLU A 19 8.62 -3.18 0.86
C GLU A 19 8.82 -4.70 0.87
N PHE A 20 7.76 -5.49 1.11
CA PHE A 20 7.86 -6.96 1.03
C PHE A 20 8.20 -7.49 -0.38
N ILE A 21 7.69 -6.85 -1.42
CA ILE A 21 7.95 -7.22 -2.82
C ILE A 21 9.38 -6.86 -3.20
N GLU A 22 9.87 -5.71 -2.74
CA GLU A 22 11.26 -5.28 -2.96
C GLU A 22 12.24 -6.22 -2.23
N ASP A 23 11.93 -6.60 -0.99
CA ASP A 23 12.73 -7.54 -0.19
C ASP A 23 12.87 -8.92 -0.86
N GLN A 24 11.86 -9.37 -1.62
CA GLN A 24 11.90 -10.63 -2.38
C GLN A 24 13.15 -10.75 -3.26
N PHE A 25 13.52 -9.64 -3.92
CA PHE A 25 14.60 -9.62 -4.90
C PHE A 25 15.94 -10.02 -4.28
N ASP A 26 16.23 -9.48 -3.10
CA ASP A 26 17.45 -9.78 -2.34
C ASP A 26 17.42 -11.20 -1.76
N PHE A 27 16.24 -11.68 -1.37
CA PHE A 27 16.08 -13.03 -0.82
C PHE A 27 16.26 -14.14 -1.85
N HIS A 28 15.96 -13.92 -3.14
CA HIS A 28 16.21 -14.92 -4.19
C HIS A 28 17.66 -15.42 -4.17
N SER A 29 18.63 -14.50 -4.24
CA SER A 29 20.04 -14.86 -4.27
C SER A 29 20.56 -15.33 -2.91
N TYR A 30 20.08 -14.74 -1.82
CA TYR A 30 20.48 -15.09 -0.46
C TYR A 30 20.06 -16.52 -0.11
N CYS A 31 18.79 -16.87 -0.31
CA CYS A 31 18.24 -18.16 0.09
C CYS A 31 18.87 -19.33 -0.68
N LEU A 32 19.14 -19.14 -1.98
CA LEU A 32 19.86 -20.11 -2.79
C LEU A 32 21.29 -20.31 -2.28
N ARG A 33 22.02 -19.23 -1.98
CA ARG A 33 23.39 -19.30 -1.46
C ARG A 33 23.48 -19.96 -0.09
N LYS A 34 22.48 -19.70 0.78
CA LYS A 34 22.44 -20.22 2.16
C LYS A 34 21.71 -21.55 2.28
N MET A 35 21.20 -22.10 1.18
CA MET A 35 20.47 -23.37 1.13
C MET A 35 19.26 -23.44 2.07
N VAL A 36 18.57 -22.31 2.24
CA VAL A 36 17.35 -22.20 3.08
C VAL A 36 16.08 -22.23 2.22
N LEU A 37 15.97 -23.26 1.36
CA LEU A 37 14.96 -23.35 0.30
C LEU A 37 13.52 -23.46 0.82
N CYS A 38 13.29 -24.10 1.98
CA CYS A 38 11.94 -24.19 2.55
C CYS A 38 11.39 -22.80 2.91
N ALA A 39 12.18 -21.99 3.63
CA ALA A 39 11.80 -20.62 3.99
C ALA A 39 11.61 -19.73 2.75
N TYR A 40 12.41 -19.97 1.70
CA TYR A 40 12.24 -19.26 0.43
C TYR A 40 10.89 -19.56 -0.25
N VAL A 41 10.49 -20.83 -0.31
CA VAL A 41 9.18 -21.21 -0.88
C VAL A 41 8.04 -20.67 -0.01
N GLU A 42 8.19 -20.66 1.31
CA GLU A 42 7.21 -20.02 2.22
C GLU A 42 7.05 -18.52 1.96
N MET A 43 8.16 -17.81 1.76
CA MET A 43 8.17 -16.39 1.40
C MET A 43 7.47 -16.15 0.04
N LEU A 44 7.77 -16.96 -0.99
CA LEU A 44 7.11 -16.86 -2.29
C LEU A 44 5.59 -17.02 -2.18
N ASN A 45 5.14 -18.04 -1.44
CA ASN A 45 3.72 -18.28 -1.21
C ASN A 45 3.06 -17.13 -0.42
N LEU A 46 3.76 -16.54 0.55
CA LEU A 46 3.26 -15.39 1.28
C LEU A 46 3.02 -14.21 0.34
N GLU A 47 4.03 -13.87 -0.46
CA GLU A 47 3.98 -12.71 -1.36
C GLU A 47 2.92 -12.82 -2.45
N ASP A 48 2.70 -14.02 -3.02
CA ASP A 48 1.63 -14.27 -4.00
C ASP A 48 0.23 -13.88 -3.47
N HIS A 49 0.05 -13.89 -2.14
CA HIS A 49 -1.24 -13.59 -1.49
C HIS A 49 -1.28 -12.24 -0.79
N MET A 50 -0.20 -11.44 -0.82
CA MET A 50 -0.07 -10.21 -0.03
C MET A 50 -1.17 -9.18 -0.33
N LYS A 51 -1.54 -8.98 -1.60
CA LYS A 51 -2.64 -8.07 -1.97
C LYS A 51 -4.02 -8.56 -1.54
N GLY A 52 -4.16 -9.84 -1.19
CA GLY A 52 -5.38 -10.40 -0.60
C GLY A 52 -5.55 -10.06 0.88
N HIS A 53 -4.51 -9.53 1.53
CA HIS A 53 -4.55 -9.22 2.96
C HIS A 53 -5.61 -8.17 3.30
N ARG A 54 -6.27 -8.33 4.46
CA ARG A 54 -7.41 -7.48 4.84
C ARG A 54 -7.04 -5.99 4.88
N PHE A 55 -5.84 -5.67 5.33
CA PHE A 55 -5.39 -4.27 5.46
C PHE A 55 -5.15 -3.63 4.11
N PHE A 56 -4.54 -4.35 3.16
CA PHE A 56 -4.38 -3.87 1.80
C PHE A 56 -5.74 -3.62 1.15
N ARG A 57 -6.66 -4.58 1.26
CA ARG A 57 -8.02 -4.44 0.72
C ARG A 57 -8.79 -3.26 1.31
N GLN A 58 -8.72 -3.06 2.63
CA GLN A 58 -9.38 -1.95 3.30
C GLN A 58 -8.80 -0.59 2.87
N ALA A 59 -7.47 -0.48 2.82
CA ALA A 59 -6.80 0.74 2.33
C ALA A 59 -7.17 1.04 0.87
N ALA A 60 -7.14 0.02 0.00
CA ALA A 60 -7.51 0.16 -1.40
C ALA A 60 -8.97 0.59 -1.57
N GLN A 61 -9.91 0.02 -0.80
CA GLN A 61 -11.32 0.42 -0.84
C GLN A 61 -11.51 1.89 -0.46
N VAL A 62 -10.87 2.34 0.63
CA VAL A 62 -10.94 3.74 1.07
C VAL A 62 -10.33 4.67 0.02
N ALA A 63 -9.16 4.32 -0.51
CA ALA A 63 -8.49 5.12 -1.53
C ALA A 63 -9.36 5.26 -2.80
N VAL A 64 -9.93 4.15 -3.29
CA VAL A 64 -10.83 4.15 -4.46
C VAL A 64 -12.05 5.03 -4.23
N GLU A 65 -12.71 4.93 -3.06
CA GLU A 65 -13.86 5.79 -2.74
C GLU A 65 -13.49 7.28 -2.77
N ILE A 66 -12.33 7.63 -2.18
CA ILE A 66 -11.85 9.01 -2.17
C ILE A 66 -11.53 9.48 -3.58
N TYR A 67 -10.85 8.68 -4.40
CA TYR A 67 -10.52 9.04 -5.78
C TYR A 67 -11.76 9.25 -6.65
N ILE A 68 -12.76 8.37 -6.54
CA ILE A 68 -14.04 8.55 -7.25
C ILE A 68 -14.70 9.85 -6.80
N ARG A 69 -14.74 10.13 -5.49
CA ARG A 69 -15.31 11.38 -4.98
C ARG A 69 -14.59 12.63 -5.49
N LEU A 70 -13.26 12.61 -5.54
CA LEU A 70 -12.44 13.72 -6.05
C LEU A 70 -12.62 13.91 -7.57
N TYR A 71 -12.85 12.83 -8.31
CA TYR A 71 -13.16 12.89 -9.73
C TYR A 71 -14.54 13.52 -9.97
N ASP A 72 -15.56 13.08 -9.23
CA ASP A 72 -16.93 13.60 -9.35
C ASP A 72 -17.07 15.05 -8.83
N HIS A 73 -16.27 15.41 -7.82
CA HIS A 73 -16.26 16.72 -7.18
C HIS A 73 -14.82 17.26 -7.11
N PRO A 74 -14.29 17.81 -8.22
CA PRO A 74 -12.95 18.37 -8.25
C PRO A 74 -12.78 19.44 -7.17
N LEU A 75 -11.63 19.44 -6.49
CA LEU A 75 -11.31 20.43 -5.47
C LEU A 75 -11.23 21.83 -6.11
N SER A 76 -11.90 22.80 -5.51
CA SER A 76 -11.72 24.21 -5.86
C SER A 76 -10.55 24.80 -5.06
N ASP A 77 -9.87 25.84 -5.58
CA ASP A 77 -8.71 26.46 -4.89
C ASP A 77 -9.01 26.90 -3.44
N GLN A 78 -10.29 27.10 -3.09
CA GLN A 78 -10.72 27.49 -1.73
C GLN A 78 -10.77 26.32 -0.73
N ASP A 79 -10.72 25.07 -1.19
CA ASP A 79 -10.81 23.89 -0.32
C ASP A 79 -9.44 23.45 0.22
N ASN A 80 -8.34 23.89 -0.39
CA ASN A 80 -6.98 23.58 0.04
C ASN A 80 -6.60 24.26 1.38
N ASP A 81 -7.08 25.47 1.66
CA ASP A 81 -6.70 26.25 2.85
C ASP A 81 -7.30 25.73 4.18
N LYS A 82 -8.32 24.85 4.12
CA LYS A 82 -9.02 24.35 5.31
C LYS A 82 -8.41 23.09 5.92
N ASP A 83 -7.65 22.31 5.16
CA ASP A 83 -7.05 21.06 5.64
C ASP A 83 -5.64 21.26 6.25
N ASP A 84 -4.93 22.37 5.95
CA ASP A 84 -3.60 22.69 6.52
C ASP A 84 -3.61 23.44 7.86
N ASN A 85 -4.75 24.00 8.28
CA ASN A 85 -4.86 24.84 9.49
C ASN A 85 -5.53 24.16 10.71
N LEU A 86 -5.62 22.82 10.76
CA LEU A 86 -6.16 22.09 11.93
C LEU A 86 -5.50 20.73 12.25
#